data_AF-Q40348-F1
#
_entry.id   AF-Q40348-F1
#
_cell.length_a   1.000
_cell.length_b   1.000
_cell.length_c   1.000
_cell.angle_alpha   90.00
_cell.angle_beta   90.00
_cell.angle_gamma   90.00
#
_symmetry.space_group_name_H-M   'P 1'
#
loop_
_entity.id
_entity.type
_entity.pdbx_description
1 polymer ?
#
loop_
_entity_poly.entity_id
_entity_poly.type
_entity_poly.pdbx_seq_one_letter_code
_entity_poly.pdbx_strand_id
1 'polypeptide(L)'
;MGRPSLLLVTLCFAFITVAHLVVGQTQQSQESQRRLQDAQQCRIQRLSVTRPARRIESEGGITELWDENDDQFQCAGVAAMRNIIRPSSLSLPNMSPSPRLVYIQQGRGLLGITYPGCAETYRSRGQPQRTGGEQQQQRGESISDQHQKIHRIRRGDIVALPAGVAHWCYNDGNEELVALSITDFNSESNQLDQRPRSFYFAGGSPQQQQGQQQRREGQHQQMEGEENIIQAFNENILAEAFDVSVDIVRKMQRNDDRGYIVKVKRGEMSMVRPDEEAEDEEQYQQGRRNGFEEVYCNMRVNHYMDNPREADIYSRQAGRLNSVNMNKLPILRMLGMSSEKGYLYQNAIFSPHWTINAHNIFYVTRGEARVQVVGHNGQTVLDDTVREGDLVVFPQYFAVMKRAGNNGFEWVSFKTSASPMRSPLAGSTSTIKGMPLEVLTNAYQVSYREAQNLKFNREHQLMFFPPPNRSS
;
A
#
# COMPACT_ATOMS: atom_id res chain seq x y z
N MET A 1 68.00 -13.71 27.44
CA MET A 1 67.82 -14.37 26.12
C MET A 1 67.20 -15.74 26.40
N GLY A 2 65.91 -16.00 26.25
CA GLY A 2 64.90 -15.36 25.42
C GLY A 2 64.51 -16.32 24.31
N ARG A 3 63.50 -17.18 24.55
CA ARG A 3 62.57 -17.69 23.53
C ARG A 3 61.33 -18.39 24.15
N PRO A 4 60.48 -17.70 24.93
CA PRO A 4 59.14 -18.20 25.27
C PRO A 4 58.12 -17.77 24.20
N SER A 5 58.45 -17.91 22.90
CA SER A 5 57.64 -17.31 21.82
C SER A 5 56.93 -18.33 20.93
N LEU A 6 57.32 -19.61 20.89
CA LEU A 6 56.68 -20.57 19.97
C LEU A 6 55.43 -21.26 20.55
N LEU A 7 55.42 -21.53 21.85
CA LEU A 7 54.30 -22.20 22.52
C LEU A 7 53.07 -21.28 22.69
N LEU A 8 53.29 -19.98 22.93
CA LEU A 8 52.17 -19.02 23.01
C LEU A 8 51.55 -18.76 21.63
N VAL A 9 52.36 -18.72 20.57
CA VAL A 9 51.86 -18.49 19.20
C VAL A 9 51.06 -19.68 18.69
N THR A 10 51.46 -20.92 19.00
CA THR A 10 50.71 -22.13 18.61
C THR A 10 49.40 -22.29 19.36
N LEU A 11 49.35 -21.95 20.67
CA LEU A 11 48.11 -21.93 21.44
C LEU A 11 47.14 -20.82 20.97
N CYS A 12 47.66 -19.64 20.62
CA CYS A 12 46.83 -18.57 20.05
C CYS A 12 46.27 -18.96 18.67
N PHE A 13 47.06 -19.58 17.79
CA PHE A 13 46.56 -20.04 16.48
C PHE A 13 45.50 -21.15 16.62
N ALA A 14 45.65 -22.07 17.57
CA ALA A 14 44.65 -23.10 17.84
C ALA A 14 43.34 -22.52 18.42
N PHE A 15 43.42 -21.50 19.27
CA PHE A 15 42.22 -20.81 19.77
C PHE A 15 41.53 -19.97 18.68
N ILE A 16 42.30 -19.33 17.79
CA ILE A 16 41.76 -18.55 16.67
C ILE A 16 41.08 -19.47 15.64
N THR A 17 41.63 -20.65 15.34
CA THR A 17 40.99 -21.59 14.40
C THR A 17 39.74 -22.25 14.99
N VAL A 18 39.72 -22.59 16.28
CA VAL A 18 38.51 -23.09 16.96
C VAL A 18 37.44 -22.00 17.07
N ALA A 19 37.82 -20.75 17.35
CA ALA A 19 36.89 -19.62 17.34
C ALA A 19 36.30 -19.35 15.94
N HIS A 20 37.10 -19.45 14.87
CA HIS A 20 36.58 -19.33 13.50
C HIS A 20 35.68 -20.50 13.07
N LEU A 21 35.94 -21.72 13.53
CA LEU A 21 35.06 -22.88 13.30
C LEU A 21 33.73 -22.78 14.07
N VAL A 22 33.74 -22.29 15.31
CA VAL A 22 32.53 -22.08 16.12
C VAL A 22 31.71 -20.89 15.60
N VAL A 23 32.36 -19.77 15.26
CA VAL A 23 31.69 -18.59 14.67
C VAL A 23 31.14 -18.90 13.27
N GLY A 24 31.91 -19.64 12.45
CA GLY A 24 31.49 -20.09 11.13
C GLY A 24 30.29 -21.04 11.17
N GLN A 25 30.20 -21.94 12.15
CA GLN A 25 29.03 -22.79 12.34
C GLN A 25 27.80 -22.03 12.86
N THR A 26 27.97 -21.02 13.73
CA THR A 26 26.83 -20.19 14.18
C THR A 26 26.27 -19.25 13.10
N GLN A 27 27.12 -18.73 12.19
CA GLN A 27 26.65 -17.92 11.05
C GLN A 27 25.98 -18.79 9.98
N GLN A 28 26.51 -19.98 9.68
CA GLN A 28 25.87 -20.92 8.75
C GLN A 28 24.53 -21.45 9.28
N SER A 29 24.38 -21.64 10.60
CA SER A 29 23.11 -22.05 11.19
C SER A 29 22.06 -20.93 11.17
N GLN A 30 22.44 -19.67 11.36
CA GLN A 30 21.52 -18.53 11.30
C GLN A 30 21.08 -18.18 9.87
N GLU A 31 21.99 -18.25 8.89
CA GLU A 31 21.62 -18.09 7.47
C GLU A 31 20.78 -19.27 6.96
N SER A 32 21.09 -20.51 7.37
CA SER A 32 20.28 -21.67 6.99
C SER A 32 18.91 -21.68 7.68
N GLN A 33 18.80 -21.21 8.94
CA GLN A 33 17.52 -21.03 9.63
C GLN A 33 16.68 -19.92 8.99
N ARG A 34 17.28 -18.78 8.57
CA ARG A 34 16.57 -17.74 7.81
C ARG A 34 16.07 -18.25 6.45
N ARG A 35 16.92 -18.93 5.67
CA ARG A 35 16.51 -19.53 4.39
C ARG A 35 15.44 -20.63 4.55
N LEU A 36 15.45 -21.37 5.66
CA LEU A 36 14.41 -22.35 5.99
C LEU A 36 13.09 -21.70 6.46
N GLN A 37 13.14 -20.51 7.07
CA GLN A 37 11.95 -19.70 7.40
C GLN A 37 11.32 -19.11 6.13
N ASP A 38 12.12 -18.58 5.20
CA ASP A 38 11.65 -18.06 3.91
C ASP A 38 10.96 -19.15 3.06
N ALA A 39 11.51 -20.38 3.06
CA ALA A 39 10.92 -21.52 2.33
C ALA A 39 9.59 -22.02 2.92
N GLN A 40 9.19 -21.57 4.12
CA GLN A 40 7.96 -21.98 4.81
C GLN A 40 6.97 -20.83 5.07
N GLN A 41 7.31 -19.60 4.69
CA GLN A 41 6.58 -18.38 5.05
C GLN A 41 5.09 -18.41 4.68
N CYS A 42 4.71 -19.18 3.65
CA CYS A 42 3.32 -19.35 3.22
C CYS A 42 2.67 -20.70 3.61
N ARG A 43 3.21 -21.45 4.58
CA ARG A 43 2.58 -22.66 5.14
C ARG A 43 1.48 -22.31 6.16
N ILE A 44 0.48 -21.59 5.67
CA ILE A 44 -0.62 -21.09 6.49
C ILE A 44 -1.58 -22.22 6.85
N GLN A 45 -1.72 -22.52 8.15
CA GLN A 45 -2.72 -23.46 8.68
C GLN A 45 -4.06 -22.78 8.99
N ARG A 46 -4.01 -21.50 9.38
CA ARG A 46 -5.17 -20.67 9.69
C ARG A 46 -4.88 -19.22 9.32
N LEU A 47 -5.80 -18.57 8.62
CA LEU A 47 -5.78 -17.13 8.40
C LEU A 47 -6.58 -16.41 9.49
N SER A 48 -6.19 -15.17 9.76
CA SER A 48 -6.84 -14.33 10.76
C SER A 48 -7.56 -13.16 10.10
N VAL A 49 -8.76 -12.85 10.62
CA VAL A 49 -9.43 -11.59 10.32
C VAL A 49 -8.86 -10.52 11.24
N THR A 50 -8.11 -9.58 10.67
CA THR A 50 -7.27 -8.66 11.43
C THR A 50 -7.77 -7.21 11.39
N ARG A 51 -7.44 -6.48 12.44
CA ARG A 51 -7.62 -5.02 12.58
C ARG A 51 -6.25 -4.40 12.92
N PRO A 52 -6.10 -3.07 12.88
CA PRO A 52 -4.85 -2.45 13.30
C PRO A 52 -4.44 -2.89 14.71
N ALA A 53 -3.18 -3.28 14.86
CA ALA A 53 -2.60 -3.73 16.12
C ALA A 53 -1.98 -2.58 16.91
N ARG A 54 -1.52 -1.53 16.21
CA ARG A 54 -0.85 -0.37 16.81
C ARG A 54 -1.45 0.93 16.29
N ARG A 55 -1.38 1.97 17.11
CA ARG A 55 -1.88 3.32 16.82
C ARG A 55 -0.85 4.35 17.27
N ILE A 56 -0.55 5.31 16.41
CA ILE A 56 0.39 6.40 16.64
C ILE A 56 -0.40 7.71 16.56
N GLU A 57 -0.49 8.41 17.69
CA GLU A 57 -1.14 9.73 17.73
C GLU A 57 -0.19 10.81 17.23
N SER A 58 -0.70 11.68 16.37
CA SER A 58 -0.03 12.93 16.00
C SER A 58 -0.97 14.12 16.22
N GLU A 59 -0.43 15.33 16.27
CA GLU A 59 -1.17 16.57 16.48
C GLU A 59 -2.39 16.69 15.53
N GLY A 60 -2.16 16.44 14.24
CA GLY A 60 -3.13 16.58 13.16
C GLY A 60 -3.84 15.29 12.74
N GLY A 61 -3.61 14.15 13.40
CA GLY A 61 -4.17 12.89 12.93
C GLY A 61 -3.70 11.64 13.68
N ILE A 62 -3.96 10.50 13.05
CA ILE A 62 -3.69 9.16 13.61
C ILE A 62 -3.10 8.30 12.51
N THR A 63 -2.07 7.53 12.84
CA THR A 63 -1.56 6.44 12.00
C THR A 63 -1.82 5.11 12.68
N GLU A 64 -2.59 4.24 12.03
CA GLU A 64 -2.90 2.89 12.48
C GLU A 64 -2.10 1.87 11.67
N LEU A 65 -1.48 0.91 12.35
CA LEU A 65 -0.61 -0.11 11.75
C LEU A 65 -1.16 -1.49 12.05
N TRP A 66 -1.23 -2.35 11.04
CA TRP A 66 -1.41 -3.79 11.24
C TRP A 66 -0.09 -4.42 11.68
N ASP A 67 -0.15 -5.57 12.34
CA ASP A 67 1.05 -6.31 12.71
C ASP A 67 1.66 -6.96 11.47
N GLU A 68 2.76 -6.39 11.00
CA GLU A 68 3.53 -6.88 9.87
C GLU A 68 4.14 -8.26 10.13
N ASN A 69 4.28 -8.69 11.40
CA ASN A 69 4.87 -9.97 11.76
C ASN A 69 3.86 -11.13 11.73
N ASP A 70 2.56 -10.86 11.54
CA ASP A 70 1.57 -11.91 11.33
C ASP A 70 1.89 -12.69 10.04
N ASP A 71 1.87 -14.01 10.13
CA ASP A 71 2.24 -14.96 9.07
C ASP A 71 1.60 -14.63 7.72
N GLN A 72 0.36 -14.12 7.71
CA GLN A 72 -0.33 -13.81 6.46
C GLN A 72 0.27 -12.59 5.73
N PHE A 73 0.78 -11.60 6.48
CA PHE A 73 1.45 -10.42 5.93
C PHE A 73 2.89 -10.75 5.54
N GLN A 74 3.58 -11.55 6.34
CA GLN A 74 4.89 -12.11 6.03
C GLN A 74 4.84 -12.94 4.73
N CYS A 75 3.88 -13.85 4.60
CA CYS A 75 3.67 -14.64 3.38
C CYS A 75 3.48 -13.76 2.13
N ALA A 76 2.75 -12.65 2.25
CA ALA A 76 2.54 -11.74 1.13
C ALA A 76 3.69 -10.74 0.92
N GLY A 77 4.59 -10.55 1.89
CA GLY A 77 5.66 -9.56 1.83
C GLY A 77 5.18 -8.11 1.91
N VAL A 78 4.11 -7.86 2.67
CA VAL A 78 3.43 -6.53 2.68
C VAL A 78 3.17 -6.01 4.09
N ALA A 79 3.17 -4.69 4.23
CA ALA A 79 2.74 -3.99 5.45
C ALA A 79 1.51 -3.13 5.16
N ALA A 80 0.53 -3.14 6.07
CA ALA A 80 -0.68 -2.35 5.97
C ALA A 80 -0.71 -1.22 6.99
N MET A 81 -1.14 -0.03 6.56
CA MET A 81 -1.24 1.17 7.37
C MET A 81 -2.46 1.99 6.97
N ARG A 82 -3.15 2.59 7.94
CA ARG A 82 -4.27 3.51 7.72
C ARG A 82 -3.97 4.86 8.38
N ASN A 83 -3.96 5.92 7.59
CA ASN A 83 -3.81 7.28 8.07
C ASN A 83 -5.17 7.97 8.13
N ILE A 84 -5.47 8.61 9.25
CA ILE A 84 -6.66 9.44 9.49
C ILE A 84 -6.16 10.86 9.71
N ILE A 85 -6.29 11.70 8.68
CA ILE A 85 -5.76 13.07 8.67
C ILE A 85 -6.92 14.03 8.92
N ARG A 86 -6.87 14.79 10.04
CA ARG A 86 -7.93 15.75 10.40
C ARG A 86 -7.93 16.93 9.43
N PRO A 87 -9.06 17.66 9.29
CA PRO A 87 -9.12 18.89 8.48
C PRO A 87 -7.97 19.85 8.77
N SER A 88 -7.40 20.47 7.73
CA SER A 88 -6.26 21.40 7.85
C SER A 88 -5.05 20.77 8.54
N SER A 89 -4.71 19.54 8.18
CA SER A 89 -3.53 18.83 8.73
C SER A 89 -2.68 18.25 7.60
N LEU A 90 -1.37 18.23 7.82
CA LEU A 90 -0.35 17.80 6.88
C LEU A 90 0.32 16.52 7.39
N SER A 91 0.19 15.43 6.64
CA SER A 91 1.09 14.28 6.73
C SER A 91 2.45 14.70 6.19
N LEU A 92 3.46 14.64 7.04
CA LEU A 92 4.79 15.17 6.77
C LEU A 92 5.51 14.43 5.63
N PRO A 93 6.42 15.11 4.93
CA PRO A 93 7.19 14.50 3.85
C PRO A 93 8.02 13.30 4.31
N ASN A 94 7.88 12.20 3.59
CA ASN A 94 8.70 11.00 3.77
C ASN A 94 8.91 10.27 2.44
N MET A 95 9.86 9.34 2.43
CA MET A 95 10.08 8.39 1.34
C MET A 95 10.20 6.97 1.89
N SER A 96 9.97 5.96 1.04
CA SER A 96 10.11 4.54 1.42
C SER A 96 10.89 3.79 0.34
N PRO A 97 11.76 2.82 0.67
CA PRO A 97 12.45 2.00 -0.33
C PRO A 97 11.51 1.01 -1.01
N SER A 98 10.27 0.90 -0.56
CA SER A 98 9.25 -0.02 -1.05
C SER A 98 8.11 0.75 -1.72
N PRO A 99 7.57 0.25 -2.85
CA PRO A 99 6.39 0.85 -3.47
C PRO A 99 5.16 0.72 -2.57
N ARG A 100 4.24 1.67 -2.70
CA ARG A 100 3.02 1.75 -1.90
C ARG A 100 1.81 2.08 -2.76
N LEU A 101 0.73 1.33 -2.55
CA LEU A 101 -0.59 1.65 -3.09
C LEU A 101 -1.49 2.20 -1.99
N VAL A 102 -2.20 3.29 -2.27
CA VAL A 102 -3.05 3.99 -1.30
C VAL A 102 -4.47 4.13 -1.83
N TYR A 103 -5.44 3.55 -1.13
CA TYR A 103 -6.86 3.74 -1.38
C TYR A 103 -7.41 4.85 -0.49
N ILE A 104 -8.01 5.87 -1.10
CA ILE A 104 -8.67 6.94 -0.37
C ILE A 104 -10.09 6.49 -0.02
N GLN A 105 -10.30 6.11 1.24
CA GLN A 105 -11.57 5.59 1.74
C GLN A 105 -12.60 6.70 1.98
N GLN A 106 -12.16 7.86 2.47
CA GLN A 106 -13.00 8.98 2.85
C GLN A 106 -12.23 10.30 2.67
N GLY A 107 -12.93 11.41 2.45
CA GLY A 107 -12.33 12.73 2.40
C GLY A 107 -11.73 13.09 1.04
N ARG A 108 -11.04 14.22 1.05
CA ARG A 108 -10.27 14.74 -0.07
C ARG A 108 -9.05 15.48 0.45
N GLY A 109 -8.06 15.65 -0.41
CA GLY A 109 -6.84 16.36 -0.05
C GLY A 109 -5.99 16.70 -1.26
N LEU A 110 -4.78 17.15 -0.94
CA LEU A 110 -3.70 17.41 -1.86
C LEU A 110 -2.57 16.42 -1.55
N LEU A 111 -1.94 15.93 -2.61
CA LEU A 111 -0.80 15.03 -2.53
C LEU A 111 0.33 15.63 -3.37
N GLY A 112 1.46 15.91 -2.73
CA GLY A 112 2.70 16.20 -3.45
C GLY A 112 3.52 14.93 -3.59
N ILE A 113 4.05 14.69 -4.79
CA ILE A 113 5.06 13.67 -5.06
C ILE A 113 6.22 14.38 -5.73
N THR A 114 7.42 14.21 -5.19
CA THR A 114 8.64 14.82 -5.72
C THR A 114 9.44 13.75 -6.45
N TYR A 115 9.50 13.88 -7.78
CA TYR A 115 10.32 13.05 -8.64
C TYR A 115 11.70 13.68 -8.81
N PRO A 116 12.78 13.02 -8.37
CA PRO A 116 14.14 13.55 -8.54
C PRO A 116 14.45 13.82 -10.01
N GLY A 117 14.99 15.00 -10.31
CA GLY A 117 15.36 15.41 -11.67
C GLY A 117 14.23 16.03 -12.49
N CYS A 118 12.99 16.09 -11.98
CA CYS A 118 11.88 16.77 -12.63
C CYS A 118 11.81 18.25 -12.24
N ALA A 119 11.57 19.13 -13.20
CA ALA A 119 11.44 20.57 -12.97
C ALA A 119 10.17 20.97 -12.20
N GLU A 120 10.25 22.10 -11.49
CA GLU A 120 9.10 22.75 -10.85
C GLU A 120 8.21 23.41 -11.91
N THR A 121 7.17 22.68 -12.33
CA THR A 121 6.24 23.11 -13.37
C THR A 121 5.13 24.03 -12.87
N TYR A 122 4.82 24.02 -11.57
CA TYR A 122 3.82 24.90 -10.97
C TYR A 122 4.53 26.13 -10.44
N ARG A 123 4.27 27.30 -11.04
CA ARG A 123 4.96 28.55 -10.75
C ARG A 123 3.98 29.70 -10.57
N SER A 124 4.16 30.48 -9.51
CA SER A 124 3.38 31.69 -9.28
C SER A 124 3.67 32.68 -10.42
N ARG A 125 2.73 32.86 -11.36
CA ARG A 125 2.82 33.93 -12.36
C ARG A 125 2.49 35.22 -11.64
N GLY A 126 3.50 36.00 -11.26
CA GLY A 126 3.28 37.42 -10.99
C GLY A 126 2.68 38.04 -12.25
N GLN A 127 1.38 38.31 -12.28
CA GLN A 127 0.75 39.01 -13.40
C GLN A 127 1.29 40.45 -13.40
N PRO A 128 1.97 40.93 -14.47
CA PRO A 128 1.85 42.32 -14.83
C PRO A 128 0.53 42.44 -15.58
N GLN A 129 -0.56 42.70 -14.87
CA GLN A 129 -1.75 43.27 -15.52
C GLN A 129 -1.36 44.65 -16.04
N ARG A 130 -0.92 44.70 -17.31
CA ARG A 130 -0.94 45.93 -18.10
C ARG A 130 -2.40 46.25 -18.43
N THR A 131 -3.15 46.68 -17.43
CA THR A 131 -4.36 47.47 -17.63
C THR A 131 -4.04 48.86 -17.13
N GLY A 132 -3.93 49.79 -18.08
CA GLY A 132 -3.75 51.20 -17.77
C GLY A 132 -4.87 51.69 -16.86
N GLY A 133 -4.49 52.29 -15.75
CA GLY A 133 -5.40 52.85 -14.76
C GLY A 133 -4.69 53.00 -13.43
N GLU A 134 -4.38 54.25 -13.05
CA GLU A 134 -3.81 54.61 -11.77
C GLU A 134 -4.70 54.09 -10.62
N GLN A 135 -4.21 53.14 -9.83
CA GLN A 135 -4.67 52.94 -8.46
C GLN A 135 -3.71 52.07 -7.64
N GLN A 136 -3.16 52.72 -6.60
CA GLN A 136 -2.60 52.19 -5.36
C GLN A 136 -1.90 50.82 -5.39
N GLN A 137 -0.58 50.86 -5.38
CA GLN A 137 0.29 49.78 -4.91
C GLN A 137 -0.02 49.47 -3.43
N GLN A 138 -0.95 48.55 -3.17
CA GLN A 138 -0.82 47.68 -2.02
C GLN A 138 0.26 46.65 -2.38
N ARG A 139 1.47 46.88 -1.85
CA ARG A 139 2.52 45.85 -1.77
C ARG A 139 2.04 44.72 -0.86
N GLY A 140 1.19 43.84 -1.37
CA GLY A 140 1.18 42.45 -0.91
C GLY A 140 2.43 41.80 -1.49
N GLU A 141 3.34 41.30 -0.65
CA GLU A 141 4.47 40.49 -1.09
C GLU A 141 3.93 39.38 -1.99
N SER A 142 4.23 39.43 -3.29
CA SER A 142 3.87 38.32 -4.17
C SER A 142 4.73 37.13 -3.73
N ILE A 143 4.12 36.13 -3.09
CA ILE A 143 4.80 34.88 -2.80
C ILE A 143 5.18 34.27 -4.15
N SER A 144 6.47 34.40 -4.50
CA SER A 144 7.07 33.73 -5.63
C SER A 144 7.43 32.34 -5.17
N ASP A 145 6.66 31.36 -5.63
CA ASP A 145 6.87 29.96 -5.31
C ASP A 145 6.87 29.14 -6.60
N GLN A 146 7.67 28.08 -6.59
CA GLN A 146 7.79 27.10 -7.65
C GLN A 146 7.92 25.71 -7.03
N HIS A 147 7.06 24.79 -7.43
CA HIS A 147 7.13 23.41 -6.98
C HIS A 147 6.67 22.45 -8.09
N GLN A 148 6.89 21.16 -7.88
CA GLN A 148 6.35 20.13 -8.77
C GLN A 148 4.82 20.04 -8.68
N LYS A 149 4.23 19.28 -9.60
CA LYS A 149 2.78 19.08 -9.71
C LYS A 149 2.19 18.57 -8.39
N ILE A 150 1.08 19.17 -7.99
CA ILE A 150 0.26 18.71 -6.86
C ILE A 150 -0.92 17.92 -7.41
N HIS A 151 -1.24 16.81 -6.77
CA HIS A 151 -2.34 15.94 -7.18
C HIS A 151 -3.53 16.13 -6.25
N ARG A 152 -4.70 16.42 -6.82
CA ARG A 152 -5.97 16.31 -6.13
C ARG A 152 -6.31 14.84 -5.91
N ILE A 153 -6.58 14.47 -4.65
CA ILE A 153 -7.03 13.12 -4.28
C ILE A 153 -8.38 13.18 -3.57
N ARG A 154 -9.21 12.19 -3.80
CA ARG A 154 -10.56 12.10 -3.19
C ARG A 154 -10.99 10.66 -2.96
N ARG A 155 -12.01 10.50 -2.13
CA ARG A 155 -12.68 9.21 -1.91
C ARG A 155 -12.88 8.43 -3.21
N GLY A 156 -12.46 7.17 -3.20
CA GLY A 156 -12.56 6.25 -4.32
C GLY A 156 -11.32 6.19 -5.20
N ASP A 157 -10.35 7.10 -5.03
CA ASP A 157 -9.09 7.05 -5.75
C ASP A 157 -8.18 5.93 -5.22
N ILE A 158 -7.48 5.26 -6.14
CA ILE A 158 -6.24 4.52 -5.86
C ILE A 158 -5.07 5.36 -6.33
N VAL A 159 -4.06 5.49 -5.48
CA VAL A 159 -2.86 6.28 -5.71
C VAL A 159 -1.65 5.36 -5.66
N ALA A 160 -0.74 5.52 -6.63
CA ALA A 160 0.51 4.81 -6.74
C ALA A 160 1.68 5.68 -6.29
N LEU A 161 2.45 5.20 -5.32
CA LEU A 161 3.68 5.82 -4.83
C LEU A 161 4.84 4.87 -5.11
N PRO A 162 5.71 5.18 -6.09
CA PRO A 162 6.91 4.39 -6.34
C PRO A 162 7.88 4.36 -5.14
N ALA A 163 8.78 3.37 -5.13
CA ALA A 163 9.90 3.37 -4.19
C ALA A 163 10.79 4.61 -4.39
N GLY A 164 11.30 5.16 -3.29
CA GLY A 164 12.28 6.24 -3.24
C GLY A 164 11.72 7.66 -3.47
N VAL A 165 10.47 7.82 -3.92
CA VAL A 165 9.91 9.16 -4.13
C VAL A 165 9.44 9.79 -2.82
N ALA A 166 9.81 11.04 -2.61
CA ALA A 166 9.32 11.81 -1.48
C ALA A 166 7.87 12.22 -1.72
N HIS A 167 7.03 12.10 -0.70
CA HIS A 167 5.62 12.46 -0.78
C HIS A 167 5.09 13.03 0.53
N TRP A 168 4.07 13.88 0.42
CA TRP A 168 3.35 14.47 1.55
C TRP A 168 1.87 14.62 1.20
N CYS A 169 1.00 14.68 2.22
CA CYS A 169 -0.44 14.77 1.99
C CYS A 169 -1.08 15.80 2.92
N TYR A 170 -1.87 16.72 2.35
CA TYR A 170 -2.61 17.73 3.09
C TYR A 170 -4.12 17.54 2.95
N ASN A 171 -4.82 17.55 4.08
CA ASN A 171 -6.28 17.56 4.09
C ASN A 171 -6.79 19.01 4.02
N ASP A 172 -7.21 19.45 2.83
CA ASP A 172 -7.88 20.73 2.59
C ASP A 172 -9.41 20.63 2.61
N GLY A 173 -9.95 19.47 3.01
CA GLY A 173 -11.37 19.24 3.21
C GLY A 173 -11.86 19.63 4.62
N ASN A 174 -13.17 19.48 4.82
CA ASN A 174 -13.84 19.76 6.09
C ASN A 174 -14.11 18.49 6.92
N GLU A 175 -13.88 17.30 6.34
CA GLU A 175 -14.00 15.99 6.99
C GLU A 175 -12.63 15.35 7.15
N GLU A 176 -12.53 14.26 7.92
CA GLU A 176 -11.31 13.47 7.98
C GLU A 176 -11.00 12.82 6.63
N LEU A 177 -9.72 12.87 6.23
CA LEU A 177 -9.18 12.15 5.09
C LEU A 177 -8.65 10.81 5.59
N VAL A 178 -9.27 9.71 5.16
CA VAL A 178 -8.91 8.35 5.55
C VAL A 178 -8.25 7.64 4.37
N ALA A 179 -6.98 7.29 4.52
CA ALA A 179 -6.16 6.67 3.49
C ALA A 179 -5.63 5.32 3.97
N LEU A 180 -6.04 4.22 3.32
CA LEU A 180 -5.53 2.88 3.55
C LEU A 180 -4.39 2.60 2.57
N SER A 181 -3.23 2.21 3.08
CA SER A 181 -2.03 1.99 2.29
C SER A 181 -1.45 0.60 2.50
N ILE A 182 -1.03 -0.03 1.41
CA ILE A 182 -0.29 -1.30 1.41
C ILE A 182 1.08 -1.04 0.80
N THR A 183 2.13 -1.35 1.56
CA THR A 183 3.53 -1.23 1.14
C THR A 183 4.07 -2.62 0.84
N ASP A 184 4.63 -2.82 -0.36
CA ASP A 184 5.21 -4.11 -0.78
C ASP A 184 6.73 -4.10 -0.52
N PHE A 185 7.12 -4.66 0.63
CA PHE A 185 8.53 -4.71 1.03
C PHE A 185 9.27 -5.93 0.47
N ASN A 186 8.59 -6.80 -0.29
CA ASN A 186 9.23 -7.88 -1.06
C ASN A 186 9.39 -7.53 -2.55
N SER A 187 9.04 -6.30 -2.94
CA SER A 187 9.27 -5.76 -4.28
C SER A 187 10.76 -5.75 -4.63
N GLU A 188 11.09 -6.04 -5.90
CA GLU A 188 12.45 -5.93 -6.45
C GLU A 188 13.05 -4.52 -6.33
N SER A 189 12.21 -3.50 -6.14
CA SER A 189 12.67 -2.12 -5.89
C SER A 189 13.32 -1.96 -4.50
N ASN A 190 12.95 -2.80 -3.53
CA ASN A 190 13.51 -2.77 -2.18
C ASN A 190 14.75 -3.65 -2.10
N GLN A 191 15.93 -3.03 -2.19
CA GLN A 191 17.23 -3.71 -2.15
C GLN A 191 17.82 -3.85 -0.73
N LEU A 192 17.05 -3.50 0.31
CA LEU A 192 17.52 -3.54 1.70
C LEU A 192 17.25 -4.93 2.31
N ASP A 193 16.13 -5.06 3.01
CA ASP A 193 15.63 -6.31 3.57
C ASP A 193 14.09 -6.26 3.63
N GLN A 194 13.47 -7.38 3.99
CA GLN A 194 12.01 -7.54 4.07
C GLN A 194 11.39 -6.86 5.30
N ARG A 195 11.70 -5.59 5.53
CA ARG A 195 11.07 -4.77 6.57
C ARG A 195 10.54 -3.47 6.01
N PRO A 196 9.31 -3.06 6.42
CA PRO A 196 8.79 -1.76 6.07
C PRO A 196 9.67 -0.67 6.70
N ARG A 197 9.98 0.36 5.90
CA ARG A 197 10.70 1.55 6.33
C ARG A 197 10.11 2.80 5.68
N SER A 198 9.99 3.86 6.44
CA SER A 198 9.75 5.21 5.97
C SER A 198 10.82 6.14 6.54
N PHE A 199 11.45 6.91 5.66
CA PHE A 199 12.46 7.91 5.99
C PHE A 199 11.78 9.28 5.97
N TYR A 200 11.51 9.83 7.16
CA TYR A 200 10.89 11.15 7.28
C TYR A 200 11.93 12.26 7.12
N PHE A 201 11.50 13.37 6.52
CA PHE A 201 12.34 14.58 6.40
C PHE A 201 12.01 15.63 7.48
N ALA A 202 10.94 15.40 8.24
CA ALA A 202 10.49 16.26 9.32
C ALA A 202 9.63 15.46 10.30
N GLY A 203 9.44 16.00 11.50
CA GLY A 203 8.68 15.33 12.55
C GLY A 203 9.56 14.44 13.43
N GLY A 204 8.92 13.61 14.22
CA GLY A 204 9.58 12.66 15.11
C GLY A 204 8.59 11.66 15.67
N SER A 205 9.08 10.56 16.21
CA SER A 205 8.22 9.61 16.92
C SER A 205 7.60 10.30 18.14
N PRO A 206 6.26 10.37 18.23
CA PRO A 206 5.61 10.85 19.44
C PRO A 206 6.08 10.01 20.61
N GLN A 207 6.48 10.63 21.72
CA GLN A 207 6.82 9.89 22.94
C GLN A 207 5.59 9.09 23.38
N GLN A 208 5.56 7.80 23.06
CA GLN A 208 4.52 6.92 23.58
C GLN A 208 4.71 6.84 25.09
N GLN A 209 3.79 7.43 25.85
CA GLN A 209 3.54 7.06 27.25
C GLN A 209 2.97 5.64 27.28
N GLN A 210 3.74 4.64 26.87
CA GLN A 210 3.44 3.26 27.20
C GLN A 210 4.03 2.99 28.59
N GLY A 211 3.11 2.75 29.54
CA GLY A 211 3.43 2.43 30.91
C GLY A 211 4.43 1.27 31.05
N GLN A 212 5.11 1.25 32.19
CA GLN A 212 6.19 0.36 32.61
C GLN A 212 5.92 -1.17 32.56
N GLN A 213 4.89 -1.67 31.86
CA GLN A 213 4.42 -3.06 31.99
C GLN A 213 4.74 -4.01 30.84
N GLN A 214 5.48 -3.60 29.80
CA GLN A 214 5.93 -4.50 28.71
C GLN A 214 7.45 -4.57 28.54
N ARG A 215 8.23 -4.32 29.60
CA ARG A 215 9.67 -4.66 29.63
C ARG A 215 9.93 -6.06 30.18
N ARG A 216 9.17 -7.06 29.76
CA ARG A 216 9.48 -8.47 30.09
C ARG A 216 9.53 -9.33 28.83
N GLU A 217 10.74 -9.83 28.61
CA GLU A 217 11.13 -10.98 27.79
C GLU A 217 11.13 -10.81 26.26
N GLY A 218 12.34 -10.63 25.73
CA GLY A 218 12.87 -11.30 24.53
C GLY A 218 12.11 -11.15 23.20
N GLN A 219 12.76 -10.50 22.22
CA GLN A 219 12.48 -10.59 20.78
C GLN A 219 11.24 -9.87 20.21
N HIS A 220 10.84 -8.72 20.78
CA HIS A 220 10.16 -7.72 19.95
C HIS A 220 11.21 -6.73 19.46
N GLN A 221 11.59 -6.83 18.19
CA GLN A 221 12.16 -5.70 17.47
C GLN A 221 11.09 -4.62 17.49
N GLN A 222 11.20 -3.71 18.47
CA GLN A 222 10.62 -2.40 18.33
C GLN A 222 11.04 -1.91 16.95
N MET A 223 10.06 -1.60 16.10
CA MET A 223 10.30 -0.70 14.99
C MET A 223 10.94 0.53 15.64
N GLU A 224 12.26 0.67 15.51
CA GLU A 224 12.96 1.89 15.88
C GLU A 224 12.13 3.01 15.25
N GLY A 225 11.72 3.98 16.07
CA GLY A 225 10.83 5.04 15.61
C GLY A 225 11.35 5.61 14.29
N GLU A 226 10.46 5.82 13.32
CA GLU A 226 10.86 6.39 12.03
C GLU A 226 11.27 7.86 12.25
N GLU A 227 12.55 8.08 12.53
CA GLU A 227 13.08 9.39 12.87
C GLU A 227 13.32 10.25 11.62
N ASN A 228 13.35 11.56 11.84
CA ASN A 228 13.70 12.52 10.82
C ASN A 228 15.19 12.36 10.45
N ILE A 229 15.47 11.93 9.22
CA ILE A 229 16.84 11.66 8.75
C ILE A 229 17.75 12.90 8.81
N ILE A 230 17.16 14.10 8.77
CA ILE A 230 17.92 15.35 8.81
C ILE A 230 18.62 15.51 10.17
N GLN A 231 18.05 14.97 11.26
CA GLN A 231 18.59 15.07 12.62
C GLN A 231 19.98 14.45 12.78
N ALA A 232 20.33 13.45 11.95
CA ALA A 232 21.59 12.73 12.06
C ALA A 232 22.78 13.43 11.36
N PHE A 233 22.53 14.43 10.51
CA PHE A 233 23.60 15.15 9.81
C PHE A 233 24.30 16.17 10.71
N ASN A 234 25.57 16.46 10.42
CA ASN A 234 26.30 17.52 11.10
C ASN A 234 25.68 18.89 10.78
N GLU A 235 25.32 19.66 11.81
CA GLU A 235 24.60 20.94 11.65
C GLU A 235 25.36 21.97 10.79
N ASN A 236 26.69 22.04 10.91
CA ASN A 236 27.50 23.03 10.20
C ASN A 236 27.68 22.65 8.73
N ILE A 237 27.94 21.37 8.44
CA ILE A 237 28.05 20.87 7.06
C ILE A 237 26.70 21.00 6.34
N LEU A 238 25.61 20.73 7.03
CA LEU A 238 24.27 20.88 6.46
C LEU A 238 23.93 22.35 6.19
N ALA A 239 24.32 23.25 7.10
CA ALA A 239 24.14 24.69 6.93
C ALA A 239 24.92 25.21 5.72
N GLU A 240 26.15 24.74 5.53
CA GLU A 240 26.96 25.02 4.34
C GLU A 240 26.31 24.45 3.06
N ALA A 241 25.84 23.20 3.10
CA ALA A 241 25.24 22.53 1.94
C ALA A 241 23.94 23.21 1.45
N PHE A 242 23.13 23.73 2.39
CA PHE A 242 21.90 24.47 2.07
C PHE A 242 22.14 25.97 1.86
N ASP A 243 23.35 26.49 2.11
CA ASP A 243 23.67 27.92 2.14
C ASP A 243 22.73 28.74 3.05
N VAL A 244 22.56 28.26 4.29
CA VAL A 244 21.68 28.87 5.30
C VAL A 244 22.39 29.01 6.65
N SER A 245 21.77 29.76 7.58
CA SER A 245 22.29 29.82 8.95
C SER A 245 22.12 28.48 9.69
N VAL A 246 23.05 28.17 10.58
CA VAL A 246 22.98 26.99 11.47
C VAL A 246 21.68 27.00 12.29
N ASP A 247 21.12 28.17 12.62
CA ASP A 247 19.85 28.27 13.33
C ASP A 247 18.66 27.74 12.51
N ILE A 248 18.69 27.84 11.18
CA ILE A 248 17.66 27.23 10.31
C ILE A 248 17.80 25.70 10.36
N VAL A 249 19.03 25.19 10.25
CA VAL A 249 19.29 23.75 10.38
C VAL A 249 18.84 23.20 11.73
N ARG A 250 19.11 23.92 12.83
CA ARG A 250 18.65 23.54 14.18
C ARG A 250 17.13 23.46 14.28
N LYS A 251 16.39 24.28 13.52
CA LYS A 251 14.92 24.16 13.42
C LYS A 251 14.51 22.90 12.66
N MET A 252 15.20 22.57 11.56
CA MET A 252 14.95 21.35 10.78
C MET A 252 15.27 20.07 11.57
N GLN A 253 16.28 20.13 12.43
CA GLN A 253 16.75 19.01 13.28
C GLN A 253 16.08 18.98 14.65
N ARG A 254 15.15 19.89 14.95
CA ARG A 254 14.49 19.94 16.26
C ARG A 254 13.74 18.62 16.50
N ASN A 255 13.81 18.10 17.72
CA ASN A 255 12.91 17.05 18.13
C ASN A 255 11.48 17.59 18.14
N ASP A 256 10.56 16.90 17.46
CA ASP A 256 9.20 17.37 17.24
C ASP A 256 8.20 16.32 17.76
N ASP A 257 7.55 16.65 18.87
CA ASP A 257 6.59 15.79 19.56
C ASP A 257 5.19 15.82 18.92
N ARG A 258 4.99 16.65 17.87
CA ARG A 258 3.73 16.71 17.12
C ARG A 258 3.48 15.47 16.26
N GLY A 259 4.49 14.62 16.07
CA GLY A 259 4.38 13.37 15.33
C GLY A 259 4.54 13.53 13.82
N TYR A 260 3.94 12.61 13.07
CA TYR A 260 4.05 12.54 11.60
C TYR A 260 2.96 13.30 10.85
N ILE A 261 1.90 13.70 11.56
CA ILE A 261 0.78 14.47 11.01
C ILE A 261 0.61 15.72 11.86
N VAL A 262 0.87 16.90 11.28
CA VAL A 262 0.84 18.17 12.01
C VAL A 262 -0.38 19.00 11.65
N LYS A 263 -0.86 19.82 12.59
CA LYS A 263 -1.95 20.76 12.34
C LYS A 263 -1.39 22.01 11.66
N VAL A 264 -2.05 22.45 10.59
CA VAL A 264 -1.71 23.70 9.91
C VAL A 264 -2.73 24.76 10.30
N LYS A 265 -2.26 25.94 10.69
CA LYS A 265 -3.18 27.04 11.02
C LYS A 265 -3.86 27.53 9.74
N ARG A 266 -5.10 28.01 9.90
CA ARG A 266 -5.92 28.44 8.79
C ARG A 266 -5.23 29.55 7.99
N GLY A 267 -5.09 29.36 6.69
CA GLY A 267 -4.46 30.33 5.78
C GLY A 267 -2.94 30.21 5.67
N GLU A 268 -2.28 29.34 6.44
CA GLU A 268 -0.82 29.17 6.38
C GLU A 268 -0.36 28.18 5.29
N MET A 269 -1.26 27.34 4.76
CA MET A 269 -0.96 26.52 3.59
C MET A 269 -1.54 27.14 2.33
N SER A 270 -0.68 27.80 1.57
CA SER A 270 -0.95 28.32 0.23
C SER A 270 0.05 27.70 -0.74
N MET A 271 -0.44 27.23 -1.88
CA MET A 271 0.36 26.56 -2.91
C MET A 271 -0.09 27.07 -4.27
N VAL A 272 0.84 27.13 -5.22
CA VAL A 272 0.52 27.47 -6.61
C VAL A 272 -0.26 26.32 -7.21
N ARG A 273 -1.46 26.57 -7.72
CA ARG A 273 -2.27 25.56 -8.41
C ARG A 273 -2.93 26.21 -9.63
N PRO A 274 -3.02 25.51 -10.77
CA PRO A 274 -3.93 25.91 -11.83
C PRO A 274 -5.38 25.91 -11.29
N ASP A 275 -6.25 26.70 -11.90
CA ASP A 275 -7.68 26.57 -11.67
C ASP A 275 -8.14 25.17 -12.10
N GLU A 276 -9.10 24.56 -11.39
CA GLU A 276 -9.51 23.16 -11.61
C GLU A 276 -9.93 22.87 -13.08
N GLU A 277 -10.48 23.86 -13.79
CA GLU A 277 -10.85 23.77 -15.21
C GLU A 277 -9.64 23.65 -16.15
N ALA A 278 -8.49 24.25 -15.78
CA ALA A 278 -7.27 24.20 -16.58
C ALA A 278 -6.55 22.84 -16.45
N GLU A 279 -6.71 22.13 -15.32
CA GLU A 279 -6.12 20.80 -15.12
C GLU A 279 -6.74 19.74 -16.05
N ASP A 280 -8.05 19.81 -16.27
CA ASP A 280 -8.77 18.91 -17.19
C ASP A 280 -8.30 19.14 -18.64
N GLU A 281 -8.16 20.40 -19.08
CA GLU A 281 -7.68 20.75 -20.42
C GLU A 281 -6.21 20.35 -20.66
N GLU A 282 -5.33 20.52 -19.66
CA GLU A 282 -3.93 20.07 -19.73
C GLU A 282 -3.83 18.55 -19.88
N GLN A 283 -4.75 17.79 -19.28
CA GLN A 283 -4.78 16.33 -19.39
C GLN A 283 -5.10 15.87 -20.83
N TYR A 284 -5.93 16.62 -21.58
CA TYR A 284 -6.22 16.36 -22.99
C TYR A 284 -5.09 16.77 -23.95
N GLN A 285 -4.26 17.76 -23.58
CA GLN A 285 -3.18 18.29 -24.43
C GLN A 285 -1.83 17.54 -24.29
N GLN A 286 -1.74 16.53 -23.40
CA GLN A 286 -0.52 15.76 -23.12
C GLN A 286 0.08 14.98 -24.31
N GLY A 287 -0.57 14.97 -25.48
CA GLY A 287 -0.04 14.37 -26.71
C GLY A 287 0.93 15.23 -27.52
N ARG A 288 1.38 16.40 -27.03
CA ARG A 288 2.12 17.40 -27.85
C ARG A 288 3.39 18.01 -27.24
N ARG A 289 3.96 17.45 -26.17
CA ARG A 289 5.28 17.88 -25.67
C ARG A 289 6.28 16.72 -25.69
N ASN A 290 7.51 17.02 -26.13
CA ASN A 290 8.55 16.05 -26.44
C ASN A 290 9.67 16.11 -25.40
N GLY A 291 9.83 15.04 -24.63
CA GLY A 291 10.98 14.76 -23.77
C GLY A 291 10.80 13.47 -22.99
N PHE A 292 11.84 12.65 -22.83
CA PHE A 292 11.77 11.46 -21.97
C PHE A 292 11.53 11.83 -20.49
N GLU A 293 12.06 12.99 -20.07
CA GLU A 293 11.78 13.63 -18.78
C GLU A 293 10.28 13.88 -18.59
N GLU A 294 9.58 14.41 -19.60
CA GLU A 294 8.17 14.78 -19.49
C GLU A 294 7.23 13.57 -19.31
N VAL A 295 7.60 12.39 -19.82
CA VAL A 295 6.81 11.17 -19.67
C VAL A 295 6.86 10.65 -18.24
N TYR A 296 8.04 10.67 -17.61
CA TYR A 296 8.23 10.24 -16.22
C TYR A 296 7.67 11.27 -15.22
N CYS A 297 7.98 12.55 -15.42
CA CYS A 297 7.61 13.62 -14.51
C CYS A 297 6.10 13.94 -14.49
N ASN A 298 5.36 13.60 -15.56
CA ASN A 298 3.92 13.81 -15.65
C ASN A 298 3.11 12.50 -15.64
N MET A 299 3.70 11.39 -15.19
CA MET A 299 2.97 10.12 -15.10
C MET A 299 1.71 10.29 -14.25
N ARG A 300 0.59 9.76 -14.75
CA ARG A 300 -0.63 9.66 -13.95
C ARG A 300 -0.38 8.73 -12.78
N VAL A 301 -0.56 9.24 -11.56
CA VAL A 301 -0.31 8.51 -10.31
C VAL A 301 -1.57 7.98 -9.65
N ASN A 302 -2.75 8.50 -10.01
CA ASN A 302 -4.02 8.11 -9.41
C ASN A 302 -5.10 7.76 -10.43
N HIS A 303 -6.05 6.92 -10.02
CA HIS A 303 -7.21 6.52 -10.81
C HIS A 303 -8.44 6.36 -9.91
N TYR A 304 -9.59 6.85 -10.35
CA TYR A 304 -10.84 6.70 -9.61
C TYR A 304 -11.41 5.29 -9.83
N MET A 305 -11.51 4.49 -8.77
CA MET A 305 -11.88 3.07 -8.88
C MET A 305 -13.39 2.84 -8.92
N ASP A 306 -14.20 3.86 -8.58
CA ASP A 306 -15.61 3.68 -8.27
C ASP A 306 -16.55 4.23 -9.34
N ASN A 307 -16.21 4.02 -10.61
CA ASN A 307 -17.07 4.31 -11.75
C ASN A 307 -17.83 3.04 -12.19
N PRO A 308 -19.16 2.95 -12.00
CA PRO A 308 -19.93 1.78 -12.43
C PRO A 308 -19.87 1.51 -13.93
N ARG A 309 -19.60 2.53 -14.76
CA ARG A 309 -19.49 2.40 -16.23
C ARG A 309 -18.18 1.76 -16.68
N GLU A 310 -17.17 1.72 -15.82
CA GLU A 310 -15.84 1.13 -16.09
C GLU A 310 -15.64 -0.22 -15.40
N ALA A 311 -16.73 -0.87 -14.97
CA ALA A 311 -16.68 -2.19 -14.38
C ALA A 311 -16.18 -3.22 -15.40
N ASP A 312 -15.11 -3.94 -15.06
CA ASP A 312 -14.52 -4.98 -15.92
C ASP A 312 -15.34 -6.28 -15.86
N ILE A 313 -16.01 -6.50 -14.74
CA ILE A 313 -16.93 -7.62 -14.54
C ILE A 313 -18.21 -7.06 -13.94
N TYR A 314 -19.34 -7.32 -14.57
CA TYR A 314 -20.64 -6.80 -14.14
C TYR A 314 -21.73 -7.86 -14.22
N SER A 315 -22.60 -7.88 -13.21
CA SER A 315 -23.85 -8.62 -13.20
C SER A 315 -24.95 -7.77 -12.56
N ARG A 316 -26.01 -7.50 -13.32
CA ARG A 316 -27.13 -6.65 -12.90
C ARG A 316 -27.80 -7.10 -11.59
N GLN A 317 -27.75 -8.39 -11.28
CA GLN A 317 -28.44 -8.98 -10.14
C GLN A 317 -27.50 -9.37 -8.99
N ALA A 318 -26.19 -9.27 -9.18
CA ALA A 318 -25.23 -9.85 -8.24
C ALA A 318 -24.08 -8.92 -7.85
N GLY A 319 -23.64 -8.00 -8.72
CA GLY A 319 -22.57 -7.08 -8.35
C GLY A 319 -21.67 -6.62 -9.50
N ARG A 320 -20.56 -5.99 -9.14
CA ARG A 320 -19.54 -5.49 -10.08
C ARG A 320 -18.14 -5.48 -9.50
N LEU A 321 -17.14 -5.53 -10.38
CA LEU A 321 -15.73 -5.44 -10.04
C LEU A 321 -15.04 -4.46 -11.00
N ASN A 322 -14.32 -3.50 -10.44
CA ASN A 322 -13.45 -2.57 -11.14
C ASN A 322 -12.00 -2.91 -10.78
N SER A 323 -11.20 -3.31 -11.74
CA SER A 323 -9.76 -3.58 -11.62
C SER A 323 -8.96 -2.40 -12.17
N VAL A 324 -8.03 -1.89 -11.37
CA VAL A 324 -7.02 -0.91 -11.77
C VAL A 324 -5.66 -1.60 -11.78
N ASN A 325 -5.15 -1.86 -12.98
CA ASN A 325 -3.90 -2.55 -13.24
C ASN A 325 -3.01 -1.71 -14.19
N MET A 326 -1.86 -2.24 -14.60
CA MET A 326 -0.91 -1.51 -15.46
C MET A 326 -1.49 -1.00 -16.79
N ASN A 327 -2.64 -1.51 -17.25
CA ASN A 327 -3.27 -1.03 -18.48
C ASN A 327 -4.12 0.23 -18.22
N LYS A 328 -4.79 0.33 -17.06
CA LYS A 328 -5.58 1.53 -16.68
C LYS A 328 -4.76 2.62 -16.02
N LEU A 329 -3.69 2.23 -15.32
CA LEU A 329 -2.79 3.14 -14.62
C LEU A 329 -1.32 2.68 -14.86
N PRO A 330 -0.65 3.18 -15.91
CA PRO A 330 0.65 2.65 -16.37
C PRO A 330 1.78 2.62 -15.33
N ILE A 331 1.80 3.56 -14.39
CA ILE A 331 2.79 3.59 -13.29
C ILE A 331 2.77 2.31 -12.45
N LEU A 332 1.64 1.59 -12.41
CA LEU A 332 1.53 0.31 -11.70
C LEU A 332 2.48 -0.77 -12.23
N ARG A 333 2.95 -0.66 -13.48
CA ARG A 333 4.01 -1.53 -14.00
C ARG A 333 5.30 -1.40 -13.18
N MET A 334 5.66 -0.18 -12.77
CA MET A 334 6.85 0.08 -11.95
C MET A 334 6.68 -0.41 -10.52
N LEU A 335 5.46 -0.30 -9.97
CA LEU A 335 5.19 -0.76 -8.61
C LEU A 335 5.14 -2.29 -8.52
N GLY A 336 4.79 -2.98 -9.61
CA GLY A 336 4.53 -4.42 -9.57
C GLY A 336 3.22 -4.75 -8.86
N MET A 337 2.31 -3.78 -8.67
CA MET A 337 1.08 -3.93 -7.88
C MET A 337 -0.16 -3.52 -8.67
N SER A 338 -1.33 -3.97 -8.23
CA SER A 338 -2.63 -3.54 -8.74
C SER A 338 -3.68 -3.49 -7.64
N SER A 339 -4.87 -2.97 -7.96
CA SER A 339 -5.97 -2.94 -7.00
C SER A 339 -7.31 -3.23 -7.68
N GLU A 340 -8.26 -3.75 -6.91
CA GLU A 340 -9.65 -3.91 -7.36
C GLU A 340 -10.62 -3.40 -6.32
N LYS A 341 -11.72 -2.79 -6.80
CA LYS A 341 -12.87 -2.39 -6.01
C LYS A 341 -14.05 -3.26 -6.40
N GLY A 342 -14.64 -3.94 -5.43
CA GLY A 342 -15.75 -4.87 -5.65
C GLY A 342 -17.00 -4.50 -4.88
N TYR A 343 -18.14 -4.83 -5.49
CA TYR A 343 -19.48 -4.67 -4.94
C TYR A 343 -20.23 -5.97 -5.16
N LEU A 344 -20.75 -6.54 -4.09
CA LEU A 344 -21.56 -7.75 -4.11
C LEU A 344 -22.92 -7.42 -3.49
N TYR A 345 -23.98 -7.64 -4.24
CA TYR A 345 -25.34 -7.36 -3.77
C TYR A 345 -25.78 -8.35 -2.72
N GLN A 346 -26.89 -8.04 -2.05
CA GLN A 346 -27.45 -8.85 -0.99
C GLN A 346 -27.49 -10.34 -1.36
N ASN A 347 -26.93 -11.18 -0.51
CA ASN A 347 -26.92 -12.64 -0.65
C ASN A 347 -26.26 -13.19 -1.93
N ALA A 348 -25.66 -12.35 -2.77
CA ALA A 348 -24.94 -12.78 -3.96
C ALA A 348 -23.62 -13.45 -3.58
N ILE A 349 -23.11 -14.29 -4.48
CA ILE A 349 -21.85 -15.03 -4.31
C ILE A 349 -20.85 -14.52 -5.34
N PHE A 350 -19.62 -14.27 -4.89
CA PHE A 350 -18.48 -14.13 -5.77
C PHE A 350 -17.86 -15.52 -5.96
N SER A 351 -17.75 -15.95 -7.22
CA SER A 351 -17.40 -17.31 -7.63
C SER A 351 -16.16 -17.84 -6.89
N PRO A 352 -16.16 -19.12 -6.47
CA PRO A 352 -14.94 -19.77 -5.99
C PRO A 352 -13.83 -19.62 -7.04
N HIS A 353 -12.66 -19.16 -6.62
CA HIS A 353 -11.53 -18.90 -7.53
C HIS A 353 -10.21 -18.89 -6.76
N TRP A 354 -9.10 -18.98 -7.48
CA TRP A 354 -7.77 -18.64 -6.96
C TRP A 354 -7.10 -17.58 -7.82
N THR A 355 -6.16 -16.84 -7.22
CA THR A 355 -5.31 -15.89 -7.97
C THR A 355 -4.01 -16.61 -8.36
N ILE A 356 -3.65 -16.53 -9.64
CA ILE A 356 -2.58 -17.33 -10.26
C ILE A 356 -1.20 -16.73 -9.99
N ASN A 357 -1.08 -15.41 -9.98
CA ASN A 357 0.22 -14.70 -10.00
C ASN A 357 0.32 -13.54 -9.00
N ALA A 358 -0.51 -13.53 -7.95
CA ALA A 358 -0.48 -12.50 -6.92
C ALA A 358 -1.09 -12.98 -5.60
N HIS A 359 -0.62 -12.41 -4.49
CA HIS A 359 -1.36 -12.38 -3.22
C HIS A 359 -2.47 -11.32 -3.30
N ASN A 360 -3.47 -11.42 -2.42
CA ASN A 360 -4.59 -10.49 -2.37
C ASN A 360 -4.79 -9.98 -0.95
N ILE A 361 -4.47 -8.71 -0.71
CA ILE A 361 -4.68 -8.02 0.55
C ILE A 361 -6.07 -7.42 0.49
N PHE A 362 -7.01 -8.04 1.19
CA PHE A 362 -8.43 -7.78 1.09
C PHE A 362 -8.93 -6.99 2.30
N TYR A 363 -9.50 -5.81 2.05
CA TYR A 363 -10.02 -4.93 3.08
C TYR A 363 -11.50 -4.62 2.84
N VAL A 364 -12.30 -4.77 3.88
CA VAL A 364 -13.74 -4.51 3.80
C VAL A 364 -14.03 -3.04 4.01
N THR A 365 -14.64 -2.41 3.02
CA THR A 365 -14.99 -0.99 3.06
C THR A 365 -16.43 -0.73 3.50
N ARG A 366 -17.33 -1.73 3.38
CA ARG A 366 -18.73 -1.63 3.81
C ARG A 366 -19.40 -2.99 3.88
N GLY A 367 -20.33 -3.14 4.82
CA GLY A 367 -21.18 -4.32 4.94
C GLY A 367 -20.44 -5.53 5.49
N GLU A 368 -20.94 -6.72 5.19
CA GLU A 368 -20.37 -7.98 5.67
C GLU A 368 -20.51 -9.11 4.65
N ALA A 369 -19.61 -10.08 4.72
CA ALA A 369 -19.66 -11.29 3.91
C ALA A 369 -19.11 -12.48 4.67
N ARG A 370 -19.68 -13.67 4.43
CA ARG A 370 -19.02 -14.92 4.80
C ARG A 370 -17.95 -15.24 3.77
N VAL A 371 -16.72 -15.46 4.22
CA VAL A 371 -15.55 -15.74 3.39
C VAL A 371 -15.00 -17.10 3.79
N GLN A 372 -14.78 -17.95 2.78
CA GLN A 372 -14.09 -19.22 2.94
C GLN A 372 -12.81 -19.22 2.12
N VAL A 373 -11.73 -19.73 2.73
CA VAL A 373 -10.41 -19.86 2.10
C VAL A 373 -9.89 -21.28 2.33
N VAL A 374 -9.45 -21.93 1.26
CA VAL A 374 -8.95 -23.30 1.26
C VAL A 374 -7.50 -23.32 0.79
N GLY A 375 -6.64 -23.97 1.58
CA GLY A 375 -5.21 -24.12 1.27
C GLY A 375 -4.92 -25.32 0.37
N HIS A 376 -3.64 -25.50 0.01
CA HIS A 376 -3.18 -26.54 -0.91
C HIS A 376 -3.44 -27.98 -0.43
N ASN A 377 -3.58 -28.19 0.88
CA ASN A 377 -3.89 -29.49 1.48
C ASN A 377 -5.41 -29.80 1.51
N GLY A 378 -6.24 -28.94 0.90
CA GLY A 378 -7.69 -29.07 0.90
C GLY A 378 -8.37 -28.69 2.22
N GLN A 379 -7.60 -28.24 3.23
CA GLN A 379 -8.16 -27.77 4.49
C GLN A 379 -8.65 -26.34 4.37
N THR A 380 -9.78 -26.06 5.04
CA THR A 380 -10.29 -24.70 5.18
C THR A 380 -9.45 -23.96 6.21
N VAL A 381 -8.69 -22.97 5.74
CA VAL A 381 -7.81 -22.15 6.59
C VAL A 381 -8.53 -20.89 7.09
N LEU A 382 -9.68 -20.54 6.50
CA LEU A 382 -10.60 -19.50 6.98
C LEU A 382 -12.04 -19.88 6.62
N ASP A 383 -12.94 -19.77 7.58
CA ASP A 383 -14.39 -19.74 7.36
C ASP A 383 -15.00 -18.79 8.39
N ASP A 384 -15.11 -17.52 8.02
CA ASP A 384 -15.54 -16.48 8.95
C ASP A 384 -16.37 -15.39 8.24
N THR A 385 -17.05 -14.58 9.05
CA THR A 385 -17.75 -13.38 8.60
C THR A 385 -16.87 -12.16 8.77
N VAL A 386 -16.48 -11.54 7.66
CA VAL A 386 -15.72 -10.30 7.63
C VAL A 386 -16.66 -9.10 7.57
N ARG A 387 -16.29 -8.01 8.25
CA ARG A 387 -17.09 -6.78 8.39
C ARG A 387 -16.24 -5.56 8.07
N GLU A 388 -16.88 -4.40 7.90
CA GLU A 388 -16.20 -3.13 7.66
C GLU A 388 -15.02 -2.88 8.61
N GLY A 389 -13.88 -2.50 8.02
CA GLY A 389 -12.62 -2.25 8.72
C GLY A 389 -11.74 -3.49 8.91
N ASP A 390 -12.25 -4.70 8.61
CA ASP A 390 -11.46 -5.93 8.70
C ASP A 390 -10.56 -6.11 7.48
N LEU A 391 -9.37 -6.69 7.71
CA LEU A 391 -8.37 -7.00 6.69
C LEU A 391 -7.96 -8.48 6.77
N VAL A 392 -7.89 -9.13 5.61
CA VAL A 392 -7.41 -10.51 5.46
C VAL A 392 -6.49 -10.60 4.25
N VAL A 393 -5.39 -11.34 4.35
CA VAL A 393 -4.58 -11.69 3.17
C VAL A 393 -5.01 -13.03 2.62
N PHE A 394 -5.30 -13.11 1.32
CA PHE A 394 -5.47 -14.38 0.60
C PHE A 394 -4.18 -14.67 -0.18
N PRO A 395 -3.40 -15.69 0.22
CA PRO A 395 -2.20 -16.05 -0.49
C PRO A 395 -2.49 -16.50 -1.94
N GLN A 396 -1.48 -16.37 -2.80
CA GLN A 396 -1.53 -16.90 -4.17
C GLN A 396 -1.92 -18.38 -4.16
N TYR A 397 -2.72 -18.81 -5.14
CA TYR A 397 -3.29 -20.16 -5.29
C TYR A 397 -4.26 -20.66 -4.21
N PHE A 398 -4.46 -19.95 -3.09
CA PHE A 398 -5.51 -20.34 -2.14
C PHE A 398 -6.88 -20.10 -2.79
N ALA A 399 -7.77 -21.09 -2.68
CA ALA A 399 -9.10 -21.00 -3.25
C ALA A 399 -10.00 -20.20 -2.31
N VAL A 400 -10.67 -19.18 -2.84
CA VAL A 400 -11.49 -18.24 -2.07
C VAL A 400 -12.90 -18.20 -2.65
N MET A 401 -13.90 -18.24 -1.77
CA MET A 401 -15.28 -17.89 -2.12
C MET A 401 -15.88 -16.95 -1.09
N LYS A 402 -16.83 -16.12 -1.53
CA LYS A 402 -17.42 -15.07 -0.69
C LYS A 402 -18.90 -14.97 -0.96
N ARG A 403 -19.70 -14.83 0.09
CA ARG A 403 -21.14 -14.58 0.01
C ARG A 403 -21.48 -13.33 0.81
N ALA A 404 -22.08 -12.35 0.16
CA ALA A 404 -22.53 -11.13 0.82
C ALA A 404 -23.64 -11.43 1.85
N GLY A 405 -23.65 -10.67 2.94
CA GLY A 405 -24.75 -10.65 3.89
C GLY A 405 -26.00 -9.97 3.35
N ASN A 406 -26.89 -9.57 4.26
CA ASN A 406 -28.20 -9.02 3.89
C ASN A 406 -28.15 -7.59 3.35
N ASN A 407 -27.12 -6.83 3.66
CA ASN A 407 -27.02 -5.41 3.29
C ASN A 407 -26.05 -5.16 2.11
N GLY A 408 -25.69 -6.22 1.38
CA GLY A 408 -24.61 -6.16 0.40
C GLY A 408 -23.23 -6.08 1.06
N PHE A 409 -22.21 -5.98 0.21
CA PHE A 409 -20.82 -6.08 0.62
C PHE A 409 -19.91 -5.32 -0.35
N GLU A 410 -19.02 -4.47 0.18
CA GLU A 410 -18.03 -3.72 -0.60
C GLU A 410 -16.63 -3.94 -0.05
N TRP A 411 -15.67 -4.11 -0.95
CA TRP A 411 -14.26 -4.30 -0.58
C TRP A 411 -13.33 -3.59 -1.54
N VAL A 412 -12.13 -3.30 -1.07
CA VAL A 412 -10.96 -3.03 -1.91
C VAL A 412 -9.95 -4.15 -1.71
N SER A 413 -9.27 -4.56 -2.77
CA SER A 413 -8.21 -5.55 -2.70
C SER A 413 -6.97 -5.06 -3.41
N PHE A 414 -5.83 -5.09 -2.73
CA PHE A 414 -4.52 -4.82 -3.29
C PHE A 414 -3.88 -6.13 -3.70
N LYS A 415 -3.17 -6.15 -4.83
CA LYS A 415 -2.56 -7.36 -5.37
C LYS A 415 -1.09 -7.11 -5.68
N THR A 416 -0.25 -8.05 -5.31
CA THR A 416 1.22 -8.04 -5.53
C THR A 416 1.61 -8.42 -6.96
N SER A 417 0.80 -7.98 -7.93
CA SER A 417 1.10 -8.08 -9.36
C SER A 417 0.46 -6.92 -10.09
N ALA A 418 1.19 -6.35 -11.05
CA ALA A 418 0.70 -5.27 -11.90
C ALA A 418 -0.37 -5.71 -12.90
N SER A 419 -0.52 -7.02 -13.16
CA SER A 419 -1.51 -7.59 -14.07
C SER A 419 -2.01 -8.94 -13.53
N PRO A 420 -2.92 -8.91 -12.54
CA PRO A 420 -3.31 -10.10 -11.80
C PRO A 420 -4.25 -10.99 -12.62
N MET A 421 -3.97 -12.28 -12.62
CA MET A 421 -4.77 -13.32 -13.26
C MET A 421 -5.47 -14.16 -12.20
N ARG A 422 -6.73 -14.52 -12.44
CA ARG A 422 -7.49 -15.44 -11.57
C ARG A 422 -8.10 -16.56 -12.39
N SER A 423 -8.32 -17.70 -11.76
CA SER A 423 -9.03 -18.83 -12.35
C SER A 423 -10.32 -19.10 -11.57
N PRO A 424 -11.52 -18.91 -12.17
CA PRO A 424 -12.76 -19.31 -11.55
C PRO A 424 -12.91 -20.83 -11.54
N LEU A 425 -13.42 -21.37 -10.44
CA LEU A 425 -13.79 -22.78 -10.33
C LEU A 425 -15.21 -23.04 -10.85
N ALA A 426 -16.11 -22.06 -10.79
CA ALA A 426 -17.47 -22.14 -11.32
C ALA A 426 -17.81 -20.93 -12.21
N GLY A 427 -18.73 -21.10 -13.15
CA GLY A 427 -19.17 -20.05 -14.09
C GLY A 427 -18.71 -20.26 -15.53
N SER A 428 -18.97 -19.26 -16.37
CA SER A 428 -18.86 -19.32 -17.84
C SER A 428 -17.44 -19.53 -18.38
N THR A 429 -16.42 -19.13 -17.61
CA THR A 429 -14.99 -19.26 -17.94
C THR A 429 -14.23 -20.16 -16.94
N SER A 430 -14.96 -21.01 -16.24
CA SER A 430 -14.40 -21.77 -15.12
C SER A 430 -13.56 -22.98 -15.53
N THR A 431 -12.64 -23.38 -14.64
CA THR A 431 -11.84 -24.60 -14.76
C THR A 431 -12.72 -25.84 -14.94
N ILE A 432 -13.81 -25.98 -14.17
CA ILE A 432 -14.75 -27.11 -14.29
C ILE A 432 -15.41 -27.13 -15.67
N LYS A 433 -15.82 -25.97 -16.18
CA LYS A 433 -16.39 -25.88 -17.54
C LYS A 433 -15.35 -26.20 -18.62
N GLY A 434 -14.07 -25.94 -18.37
CA GLY A 434 -12.97 -26.27 -19.27
C GLY A 434 -12.65 -27.78 -19.38
N MET A 435 -13.02 -28.60 -18.40
CA MET A 435 -12.72 -30.04 -18.38
C MET A 435 -13.67 -30.85 -19.28
N PRO A 436 -13.20 -31.92 -19.97
CA PRO A 436 -14.08 -32.87 -20.65
C PRO A 436 -15.10 -33.49 -19.69
N LEU A 437 -16.29 -33.83 -20.18
CA LEU A 437 -17.36 -34.38 -19.34
C LEU A 437 -16.92 -35.71 -18.70
N GLU A 438 -16.23 -36.55 -19.46
CA GLU A 438 -15.73 -37.85 -19.03
C GLU A 438 -14.69 -37.72 -17.90
N VAL A 439 -13.91 -36.63 -17.87
CA VAL A 439 -13.02 -36.35 -16.75
C VAL A 439 -13.83 -36.10 -15.49
N LEU A 440 -14.91 -35.31 -15.57
CA LEU A 440 -15.77 -35.01 -14.43
C LEU A 440 -16.55 -36.24 -13.96
N THR A 441 -17.11 -37.04 -14.88
CA THR A 441 -17.87 -38.25 -14.51
C THR A 441 -16.99 -39.27 -13.81
N ASN A 442 -15.75 -39.48 -14.27
CA ASN A 442 -14.82 -40.41 -13.64
C ASN A 442 -14.22 -39.84 -12.35
N ALA A 443 -13.84 -38.56 -12.31
CA ALA A 443 -13.21 -37.95 -11.14
C ALA A 443 -14.17 -37.81 -9.96
N TYR A 444 -15.44 -37.46 -10.21
CA TYR A 444 -16.45 -37.25 -9.18
C TYR A 444 -17.43 -38.41 -9.02
N GLN A 445 -17.32 -39.47 -9.84
CA GLN A 445 -18.25 -40.59 -9.86
C GLN A 445 -19.72 -40.16 -10.04
N VAL A 446 -19.94 -39.17 -10.91
CA VAL A 446 -21.27 -38.61 -11.22
C VAL A 446 -21.74 -39.06 -12.59
N SER A 447 -23.05 -39.05 -12.81
CA SER A 447 -23.64 -39.31 -14.13
C SER A 447 -23.26 -38.23 -15.13
N TYR A 448 -23.35 -38.56 -16.43
CA TYR A 448 -23.12 -37.61 -17.51
C TYR A 448 -23.99 -36.35 -17.39
N ARG A 449 -25.27 -36.52 -16.99
CA ARG A 449 -26.20 -35.41 -16.79
C ARG A 449 -25.79 -34.51 -15.62
N GLU A 450 -25.30 -35.08 -14.52
CA GLU A 450 -24.77 -34.30 -13.39
C GLU A 450 -23.49 -33.55 -13.78
N ALA A 451 -22.58 -34.18 -14.53
CA ALA A 451 -21.42 -33.50 -15.08
C ALA A 451 -21.80 -32.34 -16.01
N GLN A 452 -22.83 -32.51 -16.86
CA GLN A 452 -23.39 -31.41 -17.66
C GLN A 452 -23.92 -30.29 -16.76
N ASN A 453 -24.67 -30.61 -15.70
CA ASN A 453 -25.18 -29.61 -14.75
C ASN A 453 -24.05 -28.82 -14.08
N LEU A 454 -22.95 -29.48 -13.67
CA LEU A 454 -21.78 -28.82 -13.09
C LEU A 454 -21.15 -27.80 -14.05
N LYS A 455 -21.10 -28.11 -15.35
CA LYS A 455 -20.53 -27.23 -16.37
C LYS A 455 -21.45 -26.08 -16.78
N PHE A 456 -22.75 -26.36 -16.92
CA PHE A 456 -23.65 -25.50 -17.70
C PHE A 456 -24.71 -24.76 -16.87
N ASN A 457 -25.00 -25.16 -15.63
CA ASN A 457 -26.03 -24.47 -14.80
C ASN A 457 -25.74 -22.97 -14.56
N ARG A 458 -24.49 -22.54 -14.70
CA ARG A 458 -24.05 -21.14 -14.55
C ARG A 458 -23.34 -20.62 -15.79
N GLU A 459 -23.63 -21.15 -16.98
CA GLU A 459 -22.87 -20.85 -18.20
C GLU A 459 -22.95 -19.39 -18.67
N HIS A 460 -23.96 -18.65 -18.23
CA HIS A 460 -24.14 -17.23 -18.53
C HIS A 460 -23.59 -16.30 -17.43
N GLN A 461 -23.00 -16.85 -16.36
CA GLN A 461 -22.52 -16.09 -15.22
C GLN A 461 -21.00 -16.20 -15.13
N LEU A 462 -20.31 -15.06 -15.16
CA LEU A 462 -18.84 -15.02 -15.14
C LEU A 462 -18.27 -15.26 -13.73
N MET A 463 -18.36 -14.25 -12.85
CA MET A 463 -17.87 -14.34 -11.47
C MET A 463 -18.95 -14.02 -10.42
N PHE A 464 -20.01 -13.30 -10.79
CA PHE A 464 -21.03 -12.85 -9.86
C PHE A 464 -22.28 -13.70 -10.00
N PHE A 465 -22.65 -14.40 -8.93
CA PHE A 465 -23.78 -15.32 -8.88
C PHE A 465 -24.91 -14.71 -8.06
N PRO A 466 -26.10 -14.49 -8.67
CA PRO A 466 -27.23 -13.98 -7.94
C PRO A 466 -27.72 -15.02 -6.91
N PRO A 467 -28.38 -14.58 -5.83
CA PRO A 467 -29.05 -15.50 -4.92
C PRO A 467 -30.07 -16.35 -5.70
N PRO A 468 -30.33 -17.60 -5.29
CA PRO A 468 -31.37 -18.40 -5.92
C PRO A 468 -32.71 -17.67 -5.82
N ASN A 469 -33.47 -17.65 -6.92
CA ASN A 469 -34.84 -17.16 -6.91
C ASN A 469 -35.62 -17.98 -5.88
N ARG A 470 -35.87 -17.42 -4.69
CA ARG A 470 -36.95 -17.90 -3.84
C ARG A 470 -38.21 -17.46 -4.56
N SER A 471 -38.81 -18.35 -5.35
CA SER A 471 -40.21 -18.22 -5.72
C SER A 471 -41.00 -18.08 -4.43
N SER A 472 -41.42 -16.85 -4.13
CA SER A 472 -42.41 -16.52 -3.10
C SER A 472 -43.77 -17.03 -3.50
#